data_AF-A0A6I5A5H6-F1
#
_entry.id   AF-A0A6I5A5H6-F1
#
_cell.length_a   1.000
_cell.length_b   1.000
_cell.length_c   1.000
_cell.angle_alpha   90.00
_cell.angle_beta   90.00
_cell.angle_gamma   90.00
#
_symmetry.space_group_name_H-M   'P 1'
#
loop_
_entity.id
_entity.type
_entity.pdbx_description
1 polymer ?
#
loop_
_entity_poly.entity_id
_entity_poly.type
_entity_poly.pdbx_seq_one_letter_code
_entity_poly.pdbx_strand_id
1 'polypeptide(L)'
;MNKSPFMQFEFKEEATHSLQFSNPIKEFMAFTIKDVQQCFSEIEKWIDEGYYIAGYISYEAAPAFDSSMEVNEGNQLPLAWLGVFREPDRSQMPIPEGEYQLLDWEEETGYTSYYQGIEQIKHAIEEGNTYQVNYTTRLRSTFHGDSYSFYKQLVQNQESPYSAYLQHERFSILSASPELFFQKKHNKLTTKPMKGTMKRGRSSSEDELLSEKLFHSEKDRSENLMIVDLLRNDVGRLARPGSVKVPSLFEIERYPTVLQMTSTIEAIINPAIPFFEVFKALFPCGSITGAPKIRTMQYIKQLELSPREVYCGAIGYITPERDAVFNVPIRTVWINHENNEAVYGTGGGITWDSTSEGEYEELQTKAKLLTEKRGSFELLESMLLDDGFYPLYSFHVRRLQKSAYYFGFELDLNNLTETLRNVSVQYPVNKWKIRLLLSKEGNITAEAHPLTMMNEPVLCSVSTSSINSENPFLYHKTTNREVYVDKMNEAPEGALSVLLWNEKDEATEFTIGNLVVEKEGEYVTPPVSSGLLAGTFREQLLENGLLKEEVIRIDEVYEAESIWMINGVRGWLRVNLI
;
A
#
# COMPACT_ATOMS: atom_id res chain seq x y z
N MET A 1 11.92 -26.14 0.51
CA MET A 1 11.13 -26.14 -0.73
C MET A 1 9.76 -26.70 -0.39
N ASN A 2 8.73 -25.85 -0.36
CA ASN A 2 7.36 -26.31 -0.16
C ASN A 2 6.99 -27.23 -1.33
N LYS A 3 6.41 -28.40 -1.05
CA LYS A 3 5.97 -29.30 -2.10
C LYS A 3 4.78 -28.66 -2.79
N SER A 4 4.89 -28.41 -4.10
CA SER A 4 3.75 -28.08 -4.94
C SER A 4 2.73 -29.23 -4.87
N PRO A 5 1.42 -28.94 -4.83
CA PRO A 5 0.80 -27.61 -4.81
C PRO A 5 0.76 -26.97 -3.41
N PHE A 6 0.96 -25.65 -3.37
CA PHE A 6 0.98 -24.85 -2.14
C PHE A 6 0.19 -23.56 -2.31
N MET A 7 -0.58 -23.15 -1.31
CA MET A 7 -1.31 -21.89 -1.32
C MET A 7 -1.20 -21.19 0.04
N GLN A 8 -0.96 -19.89 0.05
CA GLN A 8 -0.89 -19.05 1.24
C GLN A 8 -1.83 -17.86 1.07
N PHE A 9 -2.60 -17.55 2.11
CA PHE A 9 -3.50 -16.39 2.17
C PHE A 9 -3.17 -15.54 3.40
N GLU A 10 -3.01 -14.23 3.20
CA GLU A 10 -2.71 -13.22 4.22
C GLU A 10 -3.84 -12.18 4.23
N PHE A 11 -5.06 -12.63 4.60
CA PHE A 11 -6.27 -11.81 4.59
C PHE A 11 -6.49 -11.17 5.98
N LYS A 12 -5.94 -9.95 6.16
CA LYS A 12 -5.78 -9.28 7.47
C LYS A 12 -7.10 -9.03 8.22
N GLU A 13 -8.22 -8.85 7.52
CA GLU A 13 -9.53 -8.61 8.14
C GLU A 13 -10.17 -9.90 8.72
N GLU A 14 -9.68 -11.09 8.34
CA GLU A 14 -10.35 -12.37 8.60
C GLU A 14 -9.60 -13.29 9.56
N ALA A 15 -8.27 -13.21 9.55
CA ALA A 15 -7.44 -13.98 10.45
C ALA A 15 -6.29 -13.12 10.97
N THR A 16 -6.00 -13.24 12.25
CA THR A 16 -4.80 -12.66 12.86
C THR A 16 -3.50 -13.30 12.34
N HIS A 17 -3.61 -14.41 11.59
CA HIS A 17 -2.47 -15.18 11.09
C HIS A 17 -2.71 -15.61 9.64
N SER A 18 -1.62 -15.81 8.89
CA SER A 18 -1.67 -16.38 7.54
C SER A 18 -2.21 -17.81 7.56
N LEU A 19 -3.02 -18.16 6.55
CA LEU A 19 -3.48 -19.53 6.31
C LEU A 19 -2.66 -20.15 5.20
N GLN A 20 -2.07 -21.31 5.46
CA GLN A 20 -1.31 -22.08 4.47
C GLN A 20 -2.02 -23.40 4.17
N PHE A 21 -2.17 -23.72 2.89
CA PHE A 21 -2.75 -24.96 2.40
C PHE A 21 -1.68 -25.72 1.61
N SER A 22 -1.41 -26.95 2.03
CA SER A 22 -0.45 -27.85 1.39
C SER A 22 -1.00 -29.27 1.36
N ASN A 23 -0.49 -30.10 0.45
CA ASN A 23 -0.88 -31.52 0.33
C ASN A 23 -2.40 -31.70 0.14
N PRO A 24 -3.00 -31.20 -0.95
CA PRO A 24 -4.43 -31.34 -1.20
C PRO A 24 -4.82 -32.82 -1.30
N ILE A 25 -6.01 -33.13 -0.81
CA ILE A 25 -6.64 -34.44 -0.99
C ILE A 25 -7.00 -34.65 -2.46
N LYS A 26 -7.44 -33.57 -3.11
CA LYS A 26 -7.87 -33.55 -4.50
C LYS A 26 -7.68 -32.16 -5.09
N GLU A 27 -7.37 -32.11 -6.36
CA GLU A 27 -7.29 -30.89 -7.15
C GLU A 27 -8.31 -30.92 -8.28
N PHE A 28 -8.92 -29.78 -8.54
CA PHE A 28 -9.79 -29.56 -9.68
C PHE A 28 -9.19 -28.46 -10.55
N MET A 29 -8.88 -28.80 -11.80
CA MET A 29 -8.45 -27.85 -12.82
C MET A 29 -9.48 -27.84 -13.95
N ALA A 30 -10.05 -26.67 -14.22
CA ALA A 30 -11.02 -26.48 -15.29
C ALA A 30 -10.35 -25.78 -16.48
N PHE A 31 -10.43 -26.38 -17.67
CA PHE A 31 -9.89 -25.78 -18.90
C PHE A 31 -11.00 -25.34 -19.87
N THR A 32 -12.22 -25.83 -19.66
CA THR A 32 -13.39 -25.43 -20.44
C THR A 32 -14.49 -24.88 -19.54
N ILE A 33 -15.41 -24.12 -20.14
CA ILE A 33 -16.59 -23.57 -19.47
C ILE A 33 -17.42 -24.65 -18.75
N LYS A 34 -17.53 -25.84 -19.36
CA LYS A 34 -18.23 -26.98 -18.76
C LYS A 34 -17.49 -27.53 -17.54
N ASP A 35 -16.16 -27.57 -17.59
CA ASP A 35 -15.35 -28.04 -16.47
C ASP A 35 -15.50 -27.12 -15.26
N VAL A 36 -15.67 -25.80 -15.46
CA VAL A 36 -15.93 -24.84 -14.37
C VAL A 36 -17.24 -25.21 -13.65
N GLN A 37 -18.33 -25.43 -14.39
CA GLN A 37 -19.63 -25.81 -13.80
C GLN A 37 -19.55 -27.15 -13.04
N GLN A 38 -18.82 -28.13 -13.60
CA GLN A 38 -18.58 -29.40 -12.94
C GLN A 38 -17.73 -29.24 -11.69
N CYS A 39 -16.68 -28.43 -11.73
CA CYS A 39 -15.81 -28.12 -10.60
C CYS A 39 -16.62 -27.56 -9.44
N PHE A 40 -17.46 -26.54 -9.68
CA PHE A 40 -18.34 -25.96 -8.67
C PHE A 40 -19.34 -26.98 -8.09
N SER A 41 -19.86 -27.90 -8.92
CA SER A 41 -20.75 -28.96 -8.42
C SER A 41 -20.04 -29.99 -7.55
N GLU A 42 -18.75 -30.24 -7.81
CA GLU A 42 -17.95 -31.20 -7.06
C GLU A 42 -17.46 -30.62 -5.73
N ILE A 43 -17.00 -29.36 -5.70
CA ILE A 43 -16.53 -28.73 -4.45
C ILE A 43 -17.63 -28.61 -3.40
N GLU A 44 -18.89 -28.43 -3.82
CA GLU A 44 -20.05 -28.39 -2.91
C GLU A 44 -20.15 -29.67 -2.05
N LYS A 45 -19.90 -30.82 -2.66
CA LYS A 45 -19.91 -32.11 -1.95
C LYS A 45 -18.80 -32.17 -0.91
N TRP A 46 -17.60 -31.69 -1.25
CA TRP A 46 -16.46 -31.66 -0.34
C TRP A 46 -16.68 -30.69 0.82
N ILE A 47 -17.30 -29.53 0.56
CA ILE A 47 -17.65 -28.57 1.61
C ILE A 47 -18.66 -29.22 2.58
N ASP A 48 -19.70 -29.89 2.07
CA ASP A 48 -20.71 -30.58 2.88
C ASP A 48 -20.11 -31.77 3.68
N GLU A 49 -19.03 -32.37 3.19
CA GLU A 49 -18.25 -33.39 3.92
C GLU A 49 -17.26 -32.80 4.94
N GLY A 50 -17.20 -31.47 5.07
CA GLY A 50 -16.42 -30.77 6.09
C GLY A 50 -14.99 -30.43 5.68
N TYR A 51 -14.71 -30.26 4.38
CA TYR A 51 -13.39 -29.90 3.86
C TYR A 51 -13.29 -28.42 3.47
N TYR A 52 -12.08 -27.90 3.50
CA TYR A 52 -11.73 -26.58 2.97
C TYR A 52 -11.53 -26.65 1.46
N ILE A 53 -11.89 -25.57 0.77
CA ILE A 53 -11.59 -25.36 -0.66
C ILE A 53 -10.77 -24.10 -0.79
N ALA A 54 -9.67 -24.12 -1.53
CA ALA A 54 -8.84 -22.93 -1.76
C ALA A 54 -8.32 -22.90 -3.19
N GLY A 55 -8.17 -21.70 -3.76
CA GLY A 55 -7.61 -21.53 -5.10
C GLY A 55 -8.04 -20.26 -5.80
N TYR A 56 -8.20 -20.33 -7.12
CA TYR A 56 -8.58 -19.18 -7.95
C TYR A 56 -9.55 -19.52 -9.08
N ILE A 57 -10.19 -18.47 -9.60
CA ILE A 57 -11.05 -18.46 -10.79
C ILE A 57 -10.53 -17.34 -11.71
N SER A 58 -10.22 -17.67 -12.96
CA SER A 58 -9.77 -16.70 -13.98
C SER A 58 -10.92 -15.85 -14.48
N TYR A 59 -10.64 -14.63 -14.94
CA TYR A 59 -11.62 -13.74 -15.56
C TYR A 59 -12.35 -14.41 -16.73
N GLU A 60 -11.62 -15.16 -17.56
CA GLU A 60 -12.15 -15.92 -18.71
C GLU A 60 -13.15 -17.02 -18.32
N ALA A 61 -13.29 -17.35 -17.03
CA ALA A 61 -14.34 -18.26 -16.55
C ALA A 61 -15.74 -17.63 -16.55
N ALA A 62 -15.86 -16.31 -16.75
CA ALA A 62 -17.12 -15.57 -16.71
C ALA A 62 -18.27 -16.21 -17.51
N PRO A 63 -18.06 -16.72 -18.75
CA PRO A 63 -19.12 -17.34 -19.54
C PRO A 63 -19.70 -18.63 -18.93
N ALA A 64 -19.04 -19.24 -17.95
CA ALA A 64 -19.56 -20.39 -17.20
C ALA A 64 -20.73 -20.03 -16.28
N PHE A 65 -20.77 -18.78 -15.86
CA PHE A 65 -21.76 -18.23 -14.96
C PHE A 65 -22.89 -17.52 -15.71
N ASP A 66 -22.54 -16.81 -16.78
CA ASP A 66 -23.49 -16.20 -17.71
C ASP A 66 -22.93 -16.23 -19.13
N SER A 67 -23.56 -17.05 -20.00
CA SER A 67 -23.11 -17.25 -21.38
C SER A 67 -23.18 -16.01 -22.27
N SER A 68 -23.81 -14.93 -21.84
CA SER A 68 -23.81 -13.65 -22.56
C SER A 68 -22.54 -12.83 -22.34
N MET A 69 -21.72 -13.19 -21.36
CA MET A 69 -20.44 -12.54 -21.10
C MET A 69 -19.41 -12.99 -22.14
N GLU A 70 -18.77 -12.01 -22.78
CA GLU A 70 -17.73 -12.26 -23.77
C GLU A 70 -16.35 -11.96 -23.21
N VAL A 71 -15.38 -12.83 -23.51
CA VAL A 71 -13.99 -12.73 -23.05
C VAL A 71 -13.03 -13.05 -24.19
N ASN A 72 -11.75 -12.71 -24.01
CA ASN A 72 -10.69 -13.09 -24.93
C ASN A 72 -10.41 -14.60 -24.82
N GLU A 73 -9.96 -15.19 -25.92
CA GLU A 73 -9.59 -16.61 -26.01
C GLU A 73 -8.07 -16.79 -25.85
N GLY A 74 -7.61 -18.04 -25.74
CA GLY A 74 -6.18 -18.35 -25.70
C GLY A 74 -5.55 -18.26 -24.30
N ASN A 75 -6.35 -18.49 -23.24
CA ASN A 75 -5.86 -18.52 -21.87
C ASN A 75 -4.81 -19.63 -21.67
N GLN A 76 -3.72 -19.29 -20.99
CA GLN A 76 -2.65 -20.20 -20.61
C GLN A 76 -2.91 -20.84 -19.24
N LEU A 77 -3.55 -20.10 -18.33
CA LEU A 77 -3.96 -20.63 -17.03
C LEU A 77 -5.28 -21.40 -17.16
N PRO A 78 -5.53 -22.41 -16.31
CA PRO A 78 -6.87 -22.94 -16.09
C PRO A 78 -7.90 -21.83 -15.83
N LEU A 79 -9.14 -22.05 -16.26
CA LEU A 79 -10.27 -21.19 -15.92
C LEU A 79 -10.59 -21.22 -14.42
N ALA A 80 -10.31 -22.34 -13.77
CA ALA A 80 -10.31 -22.45 -12.32
C ALA A 80 -9.30 -23.50 -11.85
N TRP A 81 -8.66 -23.24 -10.72
CA TRP A 81 -7.85 -24.23 -10.00
C TRP A 81 -8.23 -24.18 -8.52
N LEU A 82 -8.83 -25.26 -8.03
CA LEU A 82 -9.32 -25.38 -6.66
C LEU A 82 -8.79 -26.67 -6.01
N GLY A 83 -8.15 -26.55 -4.85
CA GLY A 83 -7.69 -27.67 -4.04
C GLY A 83 -8.65 -27.97 -2.87
N VAL A 84 -8.77 -29.24 -2.50
CA VAL A 84 -9.52 -29.73 -1.34
C VAL A 84 -8.56 -30.05 -0.20
N PHE A 85 -8.79 -29.50 0.99
CA PHE A 85 -7.90 -29.62 2.14
C PHE A 85 -8.66 -30.00 3.41
N ARG A 86 -8.01 -30.74 4.33
CA ARG A 86 -8.60 -31.05 5.65
C ARG A 86 -8.63 -29.84 6.54
N GLU A 87 -7.50 -29.17 6.65
CA GLU A 87 -7.30 -27.99 7.49
C GLU A 87 -6.15 -27.16 6.93
N PRO A 88 -6.16 -25.83 7.14
CA PRO A 88 -5.00 -24.99 6.88
C PRO A 88 -3.96 -25.17 7.99
N ASP A 89 -2.68 -25.14 7.61
CA ASP A 89 -1.59 -24.89 8.54
C ASP A 89 -1.61 -23.42 8.94
N ARG A 90 -1.61 -23.18 10.26
CA ARG A 90 -1.59 -21.85 10.89
C ARG A 90 -0.26 -21.58 11.59
N SER A 91 0.69 -22.52 11.51
CA SER A 91 2.01 -22.34 12.04
C SER A 91 2.75 -21.30 11.21
N GLN A 92 3.31 -20.28 11.87
CA GLN A 92 4.05 -19.19 11.23
C GLN A 92 5.46 -19.63 10.84
N MET A 93 5.65 -20.87 10.35
CA MET A 93 6.99 -21.29 9.97
C MET A 93 7.46 -20.42 8.80
N PRO A 94 8.62 -19.75 8.94
CA PRO A 94 9.14 -18.93 7.86
C PRO A 94 9.41 -19.82 6.65
N ILE A 95 8.84 -19.43 5.52
CA ILE A 95 9.13 -20.08 4.24
C ILE A 95 10.51 -19.58 3.79
N PRO A 96 11.47 -20.48 3.51
CA PRO A 96 12.81 -20.07 3.11
C PRO A 96 12.78 -19.20 1.85
N GLU A 97 13.39 -18.02 1.93
CA GLU A 97 13.53 -17.09 0.82
C GLU A 97 14.77 -17.44 -0.02
N GLY A 98 14.62 -17.38 -1.34
CA GLY A 98 15.72 -17.54 -2.32
C GLY A 98 16.02 -16.25 -3.08
N GLU A 99 16.99 -16.32 -3.98
CA GLU A 99 17.24 -15.24 -4.95
C GLU A 99 16.30 -15.37 -6.14
N TYR A 100 15.94 -14.23 -6.73
CA TYR A 100 15.23 -14.17 -7.99
C TYR A 100 15.77 -13.05 -8.88
N GLN A 101 15.53 -13.16 -10.17
CA GLN A 101 15.92 -12.19 -11.19
C GLN A 101 14.74 -11.93 -12.13
N LEU A 102 14.56 -10.67 -12.49
CA LEU A 102 13.60 -10.21 -13.49
C LEU A 102 14.35 -9.39 -14.53
N LEU A 103 13.99 -9.57 -15.79
CA LEU A 103 14.36 -8.60 -16.83
C LEU A 103 13.44 -7.37 -16.74
N ASP A 104 13.72 -6.35 -17.54
CA ASP A 104 12.85 -5.18 -17.64
C ASP A 104 11.44 -5.59 -18.08
N TRP A 105 10.44 -4.88 -17.56
CA TRP A 105 9.04 -5.10 -17.91
C TRP A 105 8.71 -4.39 -19.23
N GLU A 106 8.16 -5.13 -20.17
CA GLU A 106 7.72 -4.63 -21.47
C GLU A 106 6.19 -4.53 -21.51
N GLU A 107 5.68 -3.41 -22.00
CA GLU A 107 4.24 -3.21 -22.18
C GLU A 107 3.76 -3.92 -23.44
N GLU A 108 2.70 -4.72 -23.33
CA GLU A 108 2.07 -5.37 -24.48
C GLU A 108 1.43 -4.35 -25.43
N THR A 109 0.90 -3.25 -24.88
CA THR A 109 0.25 -2.18 -25.63
C THR A 109 1.03 -0.89 -25.45
N GLY A 110 1.63 -0.37 -26.52
CA GLY A 110 2.28 0.94 -26.50
C GLY A 110 1.30 2.11 -26.38
N TYR A 111 1.80 3.26 -25.93
CA TYR A 111 1.03 4.49 -25.66
C TYR A 111 -0.03 4.85 -26.72
N THR A 112 0.35 4.84 -28.00
CA THR A 112 -0.56 5.22 -29.10
C THR A 112 -1.79 4.31 -29.19
N SER A 113 -1.63 3.00 -28.99
CA SER A 113 -2.74 2.05 -29.05
C SER A 113 -3.63 2.18 -27.81
N TYR A 114 -3.03 2.41 -26.64
CA TYR A 114 -3.78 2.67 -25.41
C TYR A 114 -4.62 3.95 -25.51
N TYR A 115 -4.04 5.03 -26.05
CA TYR A 115 -4.74 6.28 -26.35
C TYR A 115 -5.95 6.05 -27.26
N GLN A 116 -5.78 5.31 -28.36
CA GLN A 116 -6.88 5.00 -29.29
C GLN A 116 -7.98 4.17 -28.62
N GLY A 117 -7.62 3.28 -27.69
CA GLY A 117 -8.58 2.53 -26.89
C GLY A 117 -9.43 3.43 -25.99
N ILE A 118 -8.81 4.42 -25.34
CA ILE A 118 -9.53 5.41 -24.51
C ILE A 118 -10.52 6.23 -25.35
N GLU A 119 -10.13 6.68 -26.53
CA GLU A 119 -11.02 7.43 -27.42
C GLU A 119 -12.23 6.58 -27.88
N GLN A 120 -12.02 5.29 -28.18
CA GLN A 120 -13.11 4.37 -28.49
C GLN A 120 -14.06 4.17 -27.30
N ILE A 121 -13.52 4.10 -26.08
CA ILE A 121 -14.34 4.02 -24.86
C ILE A 121 -15.16 5.29 -24.67
N LYS A 122 -14.57 6.47 -24.86
CA LYS A 122 -15.29 7.74 -24.76
C LYS A 122 -16.43 7.84 -25.76
N HIS A 123 -16.20 7.42 -27.01
CA HIS A 123 -17.27 7.34 -28.01
C HIS A 123 -18.39 6.37 -27.58
N ALA A 124 -18.04 5.21 -27.02
CA ALA A 124 -19.02 4.27 -26.50
C ALA A 124 -19.84 4.85 -25.33
N ILE A 125 -19.21 5.66 -24.48
CA ILE A 125 -19.89 6.37 -23.38
C ILE A 125 -20.82 7.46 -23.94
N GLU A 126 -20.35 8.24 -24.93
CA GLU A 126 -21.13 9.29 -25.60
C GLU A 126 -22.42 8.73 -26.24
N GLU A 127 -22.31 7.56 -26.87
CA GLU A 127 -23.46 6.84 -27.45
C GLU A 127 -24.39 6.20 -26.39
N GLY A 128 -24.02 6.25 -25.11
CA GLY A 128 -24.77 5.63 -24.01
C GLY A 128 -24.68 4.10 -23.98
N ASN A 129 -23.69 3.50 -24.64
CA ASN A 129 -23.48 2.05 -24.64
C ASN A 129 -22.92 1.53 -23.32
N THR A 130 -22.15 2.37 -22.61
CA THR A 130 -21.55 2.06 -21.30
C THR A 130 -21.34 3.35 -20.51
N TYR A 131 -21.19 3.26 -19.19
CA TYR A 131 -20.85 4.37 -18.30
C TYR A 131 -19.37 4.37 -17.91
N GLN A 132 -18.75 3.20 -17.89
CA GLN A 132 -17.35 3.01 -17.50
C GLN A 132 -16.83 1.72 -18.12
N VAL A 133 -15.57 1.72 -18.57
CA VAL A 133 -14.86 0.50 -18.99
C VAL A 133 -13.57 0.40 -18.20
N ASN A 134 -13.37 -0.67 -17.44
CA ASN A 134 -12.08 -0.99 -16.86
C ASN A 134 -11.15 -1.48 -17.96
N TYR A 135 -10.34 -0.57 -18.51
CA TYR A 135 -9.45 -0.83 -19.64
C TYR A 135 -8.03 -1.09 -19.14
N THR A 136 -7.45 -2.20 -19.58
CA THR A 136 -6.20 -2.70 -19.00
C THR A 136 -5.25 -3.23 -20.06
N THR A 137 -3.95 -3.21 -19.76
CA THR A 137 -2.87 -3.80 -20.57
C THR A 137 -2.08 -4.80 -19.72
N ARG A 138 -1.10 -5.47 -20.33
CA ARG A 138 -0.22 -6.46 -19.70
C ARG A 138 1.20 -5.95 -19.77
N LEU A 139 1.92 -6.10 -18.67
CA LEU A 139 3.36 -6.02 -18.62
C LEU A 139 3.92 -7.44 -18.61
N ARG A 140 4.96 -7.68 -19.40
CA ARG A 140 5.62 -8.99 -19.50
C ARG A 140 7.09 -8.85 -19.16
N SER A 141 7.64 -9.84 -18.47
CA SER A 141 9.07 -9.92 -18.16
C SER A 141 9.50 -11.39 -18.14
N THR A 142 10.80 -11.64 -18.23
CA THR A 142 11.38 -12.97 -17.99
C THR A 142 11.78 -13.10 -16.53
N PHE A 143 11.33 -14.17 -15.89
CA PHE A 143 11.54 -14.45 -14.47
C PHE A 143 12.41 -15.68 -14.24
N HIS A 144 13.37 -15.57 -13.34
CA HIS A 144 14.18 -16.70 -12.87
C HIS A 144 14.30 -16.70 -11.35
N GLY A 145 14.37 -17.89 -10.75
CA GLY A 145 14.63 -18.05 -9.32
C GLY A 145 13.37 -18.22 -8.47
N ASP A 146 13.40 -17.70 -7.25
CA ASP A 146 12.39 -17.99 -6.24
C ASP A 146 11.17 -17.06 -6.31
N SER A 147 10.03 -17.59 -6.75
CA SER A 147 8.78 -16.82 -6.85
C SER A 147 8.23 -16.40 -5.48
N TYR A 148 8.57 -17.10 -4.40
CA TYR A 148 8.11 -16.72 -3.07
C TYR A 148 8.79 -15.42 -2.59
N SER A 149 10.10 -15.29 -2.76
CA SER A 149 10.81 -14.03 -2.50
C SER A 149 10.25 -12.84 -3.29
N PHE A 150 9.87 -13.05 -4.55
CA PHE A 150 9.23 -11.98 -5.33
C PHE A 150 7.86 -11.61 -4.75
N TYR A 151 7.06 -12.60 -4.32
CA TYR A 151 5.78 -12.36 -3.66
C TYR A 151 5.95 -11.53 -2.40
N LYS A 152 6.94 -11.86 -1.56
CA LYS A 152 7.25 -11.11 -0.33
C LYS A 152 7.58 -9.64 -0.63
N GLN A 153 8.36 -9.36 -1.67
CA GLN A 153 8.62 -7.99 -2.10
C GLN A 153 7.35 -7.25 -2.50
N LEU A 154 6.47 -7.87 -3.30
CA LEU A 154 5.20 -7.26 -3.71
C LEU A 154 4.31 -6.93 -2.50
N VAL A 155 4.20 -7.87 -1.55
CA VAL A 155 3.42 -7.66 -0.32
C VAL A 155 4.03 -6.57 0.57
N GLN A 156 5.35 -6.49 0.69
CA GLN A 156 6.03 -5.43 1.44
C GLN A 156 5.81 -4.05 0.81
N ASN A 157 5.85 -3.96 -0.52
CA ASN A 157 5.66 -2.70 -1.22
C ASN A 157 4.21 -2.18 -1.12
N GLN A 158 3.24 -3.09 -1.16
CA GLN A 158 1.83 -2.77 -1.23
C GLN A 158 1.13 -2.72 0.14
N GLU A 159 1.56 -3.58 1.06
CA GLU A 159 0.96 -3.85 2.37
C GLU A 159 -0.53 -4.20 2.35
N SER A 160 -1.00 -4.84 1.29
CA SER A 160 -2.42 -5.08 1.04
C SER A 160 -3.11 -5.93 2.11
N PRO A 161 -4.42 -5.70 2.35
CA PRO A 161 -5.24 -6.52 3.23
C PRO A 161 -5.54 -7.92 2.68
N TYR A 162 -5.45 -8.17 1.36
CA TYR A 162 -5.86 -9.42 0.73
C TYR A 162 -4.77 -10.04 -0.16
N SER A 163 -3.60 -10.31 0.42
CA SER A 163 -2.49 -10.92 -0.30
C SER A 163 -2.60 -12.45 -0.36
N ALA A 164 -2.17 -13.05 -1.48
CA ALA A 164 -2.18 -14.49 -1.67
C ALA A 164 -1.03 -14.96 -2.56
N TYR A 165 -0.44 -16.10 -2.21
CA TYR A 165 0.57 -16.79 -3.00
C TYR A 165 0.10 -18.20 -3.34
N LEU A 166 -0.01 -18.54 -4.62
CA LEU A 166 -0.40 -19.87 -5.07
C LEU A 166 0.71 -20.43 -5.96
N GLN A 167 1.19 -21.64 -5.65
CA GLN A 167 2.28 -22.30 -6.35
C GLN A 167 1.84 -23.66 -6.87
N HIS A 168 1.84 -23.78 -8.20
CA HIS A 168 1.68 -25.02 -8.94
C HIS A 168 3.01 -25.37 -9.64
N GLU A 169 3.16 -26.61 -10.14
CA GLU A 169 4.37 -27.02 -10.85
C GLU A 169 4.58 -26.23 -12.15
N ARG A 170 3.48 -25.82 -12.78
CA ARG A 170 3.46 -25.12 -14.08
C ARG A 170 3.38 -23.61 -13.98
N PHE A 171 2.90 -23.08 -12.86
CA PHE A 171 2.73 -21.64 -12.69
C PHE A 171 2.74 -21.21 -11.22
N SER A 172 3.06 -19.95 -10.96
CA SER A 172 2.87 -19.30 -9.67
C SER A 172 1.98 -18.06 -9.81
N ILE A 173 1.20 -17.73 -8.79
CA ILE A 173 0.38 -16.52 -8.72
C ILE A 173 0.76 -15.77 -7.44
N LEU A 174 1.12 -14.49 -7.59
CA LEU A 174 1.66 -13.62 -6.57
C LEU A 174 0.74 -12.40 -6.49
N SER A 175 -0.26 -12.47 -5.62
CA SER A 175 -1.29 -11.44 -5.49
C SER A 175 -1.03 -10.56 -4.29
N ALA A 176 -0.87 -9.26 -4.51
CA ALA A 176 -0.87 -8.23 -3.48
C ALA A 176 -2.15 -7.38 -3.60
N SER A 177 -3.32 -8.02 -3.67
CA SER A 177 -4.56 -7.30 -3.91
C SER A 177 -5.04 -6.49 -2.70
N PRO A 178 -5.44 -5.23 -2.89
CA PRO A 178 -6.09 -4.44 -1.86
C PRO A 178 -7.62 -4.61 -1.82
N GLU A 179 -8.23 -5.26 -2.82
CA GLU A 179 -9.69 -5.23 -3.01
C GLU A 179 -10.37 -6.55 -2.62
N LEU A 180 -11.39 -6.44 -1.76
CA LEU A 180 -12.30 -7.55 -1.44
C LEU A 180 -13.30 -7.75 -2.59
N PHE A 181 -13.35 -8.94 -3.17
CA PHE A 181 -14.43 -9.29 -4.10
C PHE A 181 -15.72 -9.54 -3.32
N PHE A 182 -15.71 -10.53 -2.45
CA PHE A 182 -16.76 -10.73 -1.46
C PHE A 182 -16.27 -11.53 -0.26
N GLN A 183 -16.96 -11.33 0.85
CA GLN A 183 -16.86 -12.16 2.03
C GLN A 183 -18.24 -12.69 2.39
N LYS A 184 -18.34 -14.00 2.63
CA LYS A 184 -19.52 -14.63 3.20
C LYS A 184 -19.17 -15.14 4.59
N LYS A 185 -19.87 -14.61 5.60
CA LYS A 185 -19.77 -15.06 6.99
C LYS A 185 -21.16 -15.45 7.48
N HIS A 186 -21.36 -16.74 7.68
CA HIS A 186 -22.63 -17.39 7.94
C HIS A 186 -23.67 -17.04 6.86
N ASN A 187 -24.61 -16.16 7.19
CA ASN A 187 -25.65 -15.66 6.30
C ASN A 187 -25.40 -14.21 5.82
N LYS A 188 -24.28 -13.59 6.18
CA LYS A 188 -23.95 -12.23 5.81
C LYS A 188 -22.98 -12.24 4.62
N LEU A 189 -23.33 -11.55 3.55
CA LEU A 189 -22.47 -11.29 2.40
C LEU A 189 -22.02 -9.83 2.45
N THR A 190 -20.71 -9.60 2.36
CA THR A 190 -20.08 -8.28 2.39
C THR A 190 -19.28 -8.09 1.11
N THR A 191 -19.38 -6.92 0.48
CA THR A 191 -18.47 -6.46 -0.57
C THR A 191 -17.99 -5.06 -0.24
N LYS A 192 -16.79 -4.70 -0.71
CA LYS A 192 -16.13 -3.44 -0.33
C LYS A 192 -15.49 -2.77 -1.54
N PRO A 193 -16.28 -2.19 -2.46
CA PRO A 193 -15.73 -1.45 -3.58
C PRO A 193 -14.81 -0.32 -3.14
N MET A 194 -13.74 -0.12 -3.92
CA MET A 194 -12.81 0.97 -3.73
C MET A 194 -12.68 1.80 -5.01
N LYS A 195 -13.10 3.07 -4.94
CA LYS A 195 -13.00 4.05 -6.03
C LYS A 195 -12.83 5.44 -5.44
N GLY A 196 -11.94 6.20 -6.06
CA GLY A 196 -11.43 7.47 -5.54
C GLY A 196 -10.10 7.26 -4.84
N THR A 197 -9.05 7.85 -5.39
CA THR A 197 -7.67 7.65 -4.96
C THR A 197 -6.97 9.00 -4.87
N MET A 198 -6.22 9.23 -3.80
CA MET A 198 -5.38 10.42 -3.67
C MET A 198 -3.99 10.02 -3.20
N LYS A 199 -2.94 10.75 -3.60
CA LYS A 199 -1.60 10.53 -3.05
C LYS A 199 -1.60 10.77 -1.53
N ARG A 200 -0.73 10.06 -0.80
CA ARG A 200 -0.47 10.41 0.60
C ARG A 200 0.16 11.80 0.71
N GLY A 201 -0.12 12.48 1.82
CA GLY A 201 0.59 13.71 2.18
C GLY A 201 2.00 13.38 2.63
N ARG A 202 2.90 14.36 2.66
CA ARG A 202 4.30 14.14 3.09
C ARG A 202 4.44 14.10 4.60
N SER A 203 3.48 14.69 5.31
CA SER A 203 3.38 14.73 6.76
C SER A 203 1.98 14.32 7.22
N SER A 204 1.83 13.93 8.49
CA SER A 204 0.52 13.58 9.07
C SER A 204 -0.54 14.68 8.91
N SER A 205 -0.17 15.96 8.97
CA SER A 205 -1.14 17.07 8.82
C SER A 205 -1.58 17.26 7.37
N GLU A 206 -0.63 17.16 6.43
CA GLU A 206 -0.94 17.24 5.00
C GLU A 206 -1.77 16.03 4.55
N ASP A 207 -1.46 14.85 5.06
CA ASP A 207 -2.19 13.61 4.78
C ASP A 207 -3.64 13.69 5.24
N GLU A 208 -3.92 14.31 6.39
CA GLU A 208 -5.27 14.55 6.86
C GLU A 208 -6.04 15.52 5.95
N LEU A 209 -5.39 16.60 5.51
CA LEU A 209 -6.01 17.56 4.59
C LEU A 209 -6.34 16.91 3.24
N LEU A 210 -5.47 16.04 2.73
CA LEU A 210 -5.73 15.27 1.51
C LEU A 210 -6.84 14.23 1.73
N SER A 211 -6.91 13.61 2.91
CA SER A 211 -8.00 12.70 3.29
C SER A 211 -9.35 13.44 3.29
N GLU A 212 -9.44 14.59 3.93
CA GLU A 212 -10.64 15.43 3.92
C GLU A 212 -11.00 15.91 2.51
N LYS A 213 -10.00 16.24 1.68
CA LYS A 213 -10.21 16.62 0.28
C LYS A 213 -10.79 15.48 -0.53
N LEU A 214 -10.27 14.26 -0.39
CA LEU A 214 -10.78 13.07 -1.07
C LEU A 214 -12.21 12.76 -0.60
N PHE A 215 -12.45 12.82 0.70
CA PHE A 215 -13.78 12.60 1.29
C PHE A 215 -14.84 13.55 0.72
N HIS A 216 -14.50 14.82 0.49
CA HIS A 216 -15.43 15.82 -0.04
C HIS A 216 -15.44 15.93 -1.58
N SER A 217 -14.63 15.16 -2.29
CA SER A 217 -14.55 15.22 -3.75
C SER A 217 -15.85 14.74 -4.41
N GLU A 218 -16.57 15.65 -5.08
CA GLU A 218 -17.82 15.30 -5.77
C GLU A 218 -17.61 14.29 -6.89
N LYS A 219 -16.49 14.39 -7.62
CA LYS A 219 -16.12 13.45 -8.68
C LYS A 219 -15.95 12.03 -8.09
N ASP A 220 -15.05 11.89 -7.11
CA ASP A 220 -14.71 10.58 -6.54
C ASP A 220 -15.92 9.93 -5.85
N ARG A 221 -16.73 10.72 -5.13
CA ARG A 221 -17.98 10.24 -4.51
C ARG A 221 -18.99 9.76 -5.54
N SER A 222 -19.11 10.44 -6.68
CA SER A 222 -20.03 10.07 -7.75
C SER A 222 -19.62 8.75 -8.40
N GLU A 223 -18.32 8.59 -8.70
CA GLU A 223 -17.77 7.33 -9.22
C GLU A 223 -17.94 6.19 -8.22
N ASN A 224 -17.62 6.42 -6.94
CA ASN A 224 -17.79 5.41 -5.89
C ASN A 224 -19.25 5.01 -5.73
N LEU A 225 -20.18 5.99 -5.70
CA LEU A 225 -21.61 5.73 -5.58
C LEU A 225 -22.16 4.91 -6.75
N MET A 226 -21.70 5.19 -7.98
CA MET A 226 -22.06 4.41 -9.16
C MET A 226 -21.67 2.93 -9.00
N ILE A 227 -20.45 2.66 -8.52
CA ILE A 227 -20.00 1.28 -8.25
C ILE A 227 -20.79 0.66 -7.08
N VAL A 228 -21.10 1.44 -6.06
CA VAL A 228 -21.94 0.98 -4.94
C VAL A 228 -23.30 0.53 -5.46
N ASP A 229 -23.95 1.29 -6.33
CA ASP A 229 -25.25 0.93 -6.88
C ASP A 229 -25.19 -0.30 -7.80
N LEU A 230 -24.11 -0.44 -8.59
CA LEU A 230 -23.86 -1.64 -9.38
C LEU A 230 -23.75 -2.88 -8.48
N LEU A 231 -22.93 -2.83 -7.45
CA LEU A 231 -22.72 -3.96 -6.55
C LEU A 231 -23.94 -4.23 -5.65
N ARG A 232 -24.72 -3.21 -5.28
CA ARG A 232 -26.02 -3.39 -4.60
C ARG A 232 -27.00 -4.15 -5.48
N ASN A 233 -27.02 -3.91 -6.80
CA ASN A 233 -27.84 -4.67 -7.72
C ASN A 233 -27.41 -6.14 -7.78
N ASP A 234 -26.10 -6.40 -7.93
CA ASP A 234 -25.55 -7.76 -8.01
C ASP A 234 -25.81 -8.54 -6.71
N VAL A 235 -25.48 -7.95 -5.54
CA VAL A 235 -25.77 -8.53 -4.22
C VAL A 235 -27.28 -8.72 -4.00
N GLY A 236 -28.10 -7.80 -4.50
CA GLY A 236 -29.56 -7.85 -4.41
C GLY A 236 -30.18 -9.08 -5.05
N ARG A 237 -29.52 -9.72 -6.02
CA ARG A 237 -30.00 -10.97 -6.66
C ARG A 237 -29.95 -12.17 -5.72
N LEU A 238 -29.06 -12.14 -4.73
CA LEU A 238 -28.88 -13.20 -3.72
C LEU A 238 -29.56 -12.87 -2.39
N ALA A 239 -29.69 -11.58 -2.11
CA ALA A 239 -30.12 -11.07 -0.82
C ALA A 239 -31.59 -11.37 -0.51
N ARG A 240 -31.87 -11.62 0.77
CA ARG A 240 -33.23 -11.56 1.29
C ARG A 240 -33.81 -10.16 1.00
N PRO A 241 -35.05 -10.04 0.49
CA PRO A 241 -35.65 -8.74 0.20
C PRO A 241 -35.53 -7.76 1.36
N GLY A 242 -35.08 -6.54 1.07
CA GLY A 242 -34.88 -5.47 2.06
C GLY A 242 -33.67 -5.63 2.98
N SER A 243 -32.80 -6.63 2.77
CA SER A 243 -31.62 -6.84 3.63
C SER A 243 -30.34 -6.15 3.15
N VAL A 244 -30.28 -5.69 1.88
CA VAL A 244 -29.12 -4.98 1.33
C VAL A 244 -28.98 -3.62 2.02
N LYS A 245 -27.83 -3.37 2.64
CA LYS A 245 -27.50 -2.16 3.38
C LYS A 245 -26.10 -1.66 2.97
N VAL A 246 -25.86 -0.37 3.18
CA VAL A 246 -24.56 0.27 3.00
C VAL A 246 -24.15 0.90 4.33
N PRO A 247 -23.59 0.13 5.28
CA PRO A 247 -23.28 0.63 6.62
C PRO A 247 -22.20 1.71 6.65
N SER A 248 -21.26 1.68 5.70
CA SER A 248 -20.20 2.68 5.53
C SER A 248 -20.16 3.13 4.08
N LEU A 249 -20.19 4.44 3.84
CA LEU A 249 -20.19 5.03 2.51
C LEU A 249 -19.14 6.15 2.47
N PHE A 250 -18.20 6.05 1.53
CA PHE A 250 -17.10 7.00 1.33
C PHE A 250 -16.08 7.05 2.48
N GLU A 251 -15.81 5.93 3.14
CA GLU A 251 -14.76 5.84 4.14
C GLU A 251 -13.38 6.00 3.51
N ILE A 252 -12.47 6.74 4.17
CA ILE A 252 -11.11 6.95 3.65
C ILE A 252 -10.13 6.06 4.40
N GLU A 253 -9.57 5.11 3.66
CA GLU A 253 -8.53 4.21 4.13
C GLU A 253 -7.14 4.70 3.74
N ARG A 254 -6.18 4.50 4.64
CA ARG A 254 -4.78 4.89 4.44
C ARG A 254 -3.97 3.66 4.05
N TYR A 255 -3.46 3.67 2.82
CA TYR A 255 -2.47 2.70 2.32
C TYR A 255 -1.08 3.35 2.30
N PRO A 256 0.01 2.59 2.17
CA PRO A 256 1.37 3.14 2.23
C PRO A 256 1.67 4.24 1.19
N THR A 257 1.00 4.23 0.04
CA THR A 257 1.22 5.20 -1.05
C THR A 257 0.03 6.07 -1.38
N VAL A 258 -1.17 5.64 -1.02
CA VAL A 258 -2.40 6.30 -1.42
C VAL A 258 -3.42 6.34 -0.29
N LEU A 259 -4.26 7.36 -0.32
CA LEU A 259 -5.55 7.39 0.35
C LEU A 259 -6.57 6.80 -0.61
N GLN A 260 -7.44 5.93 -0.10
CA GLN A 260 -8.43 5.26 -0.91
C GLN A 260 -9.81 5.44 -0.30
N MET A 261 -10.78 5.85 -1.11
CA MET A 261 -12.18 5.86 -0.73
C MET A 261 -12.80 4.48 -0.94
N THR A 262 -13.42 3.94 0.11
CA THR A 262 -14.11 2.66 0.15
C THR A 262 -15.55 2.82 0.62
N SER A 263 -16.39 1.87 0.23
CA SER A 263 -17.78 1.78 0.71
C SER A 263 -18.09 0.33 1.01
N THR A 264 -18.77 0.04 2.12
CA THR A 264 -19.13 -1.33 2.50
C THR A 264 -20.58 -1.61 2.17
N ILE A 265 -20.84 -2.71 1.47
CA ILE A 265 -22.19 -3.19 1.17
C ILE A 265 -22.37 -4.53 1.87
N GLU A 266 -23.50 -4.68 2.55
CA GLU A 266 -23.83 -5.89 3.29
C GLU A 266 -25.23 -6.38 2.94
N ALA A 267 -25.42 -7.69 2.90
CA ALA A 267 -26.73 -8.29 2.74
C ALA A 267 -26.87 -9.60 3.51
N ILE A 268 -28.12 -9.99 3.80
CA ILE A 268 -28.43 -11.30 4.37
C ILE A 268 -28.81 -12.23 3.22
N ILE A 269 -28.04 -13.30 3.03
CA ILE A 269 -28.26 -14.34 2.01
C ILE A 269 -28.65 -15.67 2.67
N ASN A 270 -29.11 -16.63 1.88
CA ASN A 270 -29.30 -17.99 2.38
C ASN A 270 -27.92 -18.59 2.77
N PRO A 271 -27.71 -19.04 4.02
CA PRO A 271 -26.42 -19.60 4.44
C PRO A 271 -26.02 -20.85 3.64
N ALA A 272 -27.00 -21.63 3.16
CA ALA A 272 -26.81 -22.84 2.36
C ALA A 272 -26.83 -22.58 0.84
N ILE A 273 -26.68 -21.32 0.40
CA ILE A 273 -26.61 -21.02 -1.02
C ILE A 273 -25.41 -21.74 -1.66
N PRO A 274 -25.57 -22.37 -2.84
CA PRO A 274 -24.44 -22.90 -3.59
C PRO A 274 -23.52 -21.76 -4.06
N PHE A 275 -22.21 -21.96 -3.98
CA PHE A 275 -21.21 -20.99 -4.41
C PHE A 275 -21.29 -20.70 -5.91
N PHE A 276 -21.77 -21.65 -6.72
CA PHE A 276 -22.04 -21.39 -8.13
C PHE A 276 -23.03 -20.23 -8.32
N GLU A 277 -24.10 -20.17 -7.50
CA GLU A 277 -25.08 -19.08 -7.56
C GLU A 277 -24.50 -17.76 -7.05
N VAL A 278 -23.61 -17.81 -6.04
CA VAL A 278 -22.90 -16.62 -5.56
C VAL A 278 -22.03 -16.02 -6.66
N PHE A 279 -21.19 -16.84 -7.31
CA PHE A 279 -20.37 -16.39 -8.42
C PHE A 279 -21.23 -15.95 -9.62
N LYS A 280 -22.33 -16.64 -9.90
CA LYS A 280 -23.26 -16.24 -10.96
C LYS A 280 -23.85 -14.84 -10.80
N ALA A 281 -24.13 -14.42 -9.58
CA ALA A 281 -24.63 -13.06 -9.35
C ALA A 281 -23.52 -12.01 -9.37
N LEU A 282 -22.32 -12.34 -8.86
CA LEU A 282 -21.29 -11.35 -8.55
C LEU A 282 -20.15 -11.28 -9.58
N PHE A 283 -19.85 -12.38 -10.29
CA PHE A 283 -18.64 -12.53 -11.10
C PHE A 283 -18.83 -12.11 -12.57
N PRO A 284 -17.82 -11.49 -13.21
CA PRO A 284 -16.67 -10.84 -12.58
C PRO A 284 -17.10 -9.62 -11.76
N CYS A 285 -16.23 -9.18 -10.85
CA CYS A 285 -16.54 -8.05 -9.96
C CYS A 285 -16.93 -6.79 -10.74
N GLY A 286 -18.00 -6.10 -10.33
CA GLY A 286 -18.50 -4.91 -11.03
C GLY A 286 -17.48 -3.77 -11.11
N SER A 287 -16.61 -3.62 -10.09
CA SER A 287 -15.61 -2.54 -10.01
C SER A 287 -14.48 -2.64 -11.05
N ILE A 288 -14.19 -3.86 -11.53
CA ILE A 288 -13.11 -4.16 -12.50
C ILE A 288 -13.63 -4.52 -13.90
N THR A 289 -14.92 -4.34 -14.14
CA THR A 289 -15.55 -4.45 -15.45
C THR A 289 -16.10 -3.09 -15.86
N GLY A 290 -17.27 -2.73 -15.35
CA GLY A 290 -18.01 -1.51 -15.66
C GLY A 290 -19.50 -1.80 -15.84
N ALA A 291 -20.26 -0.78 -16.26
CA ALA A 291 -21.71 -0.83 -16.29
C ALA A 291 -22.27 -0.27 -17.62
N PRO A 292 -23.22 -0.96 -18.29
CA PRO A 292 -23.72 -2.31 -18.01
C PRO A 292 -22.67 -3.41 -18.25
N LYS A 293 -22.64 -4.44 -17.39
CA LYS A 293 -21.58 -5.46 -17.33
C LYS A 293 -21.36 -6.18 -18.68
N ILE A 294 -22.40 -6.77 -19.25
CA ILE A 294 -22.32 -7.55 -20.50
C ILE A 294 -21.78 -6.71 -21.66
N ARG A 295 -22.36 -5.51 -21.88
CA ARG A 295 -21.95 -4.61 -22.96
C ARG A 295 -20.51 -4.12 -22.77
N THR A 296 -20.13 -3.84 -21.53
CA THR A 296 -18.76 -3.41 -21.20
C THR A 296 -17.73 -4.51 -21.46
N MET A 297 -18.05 -5.77 -21.15
CA MET A 297 -17.16 -6.90 -21.44
C MET A 297 -16.92 -7.11 -22.94
N GLN A 298 -17.91 -6.80 -23.79
CA GLN A 298 -17.71 -6.81 -25.25
C GLN A 298 -16.67 -5.78 -25.70
N TYR A 299 -16.71 -4.56 -25.13
CA TYR A 299 -15.68 -3.55 -25.40
C TYR A 299 -14.32 -4.00 -24.86
N ILE A 300 -14.25 -4.55 -23.65
CA ILE A 300 -12.99 -5.09 -23.08
C ILE A 300 -12.36 -6.11 -24.04
N LYS A 301 -13.13 -7.08 -24.53
CA LYS A 301 -12.67 -8.09 -25.49
C LYS A 301 -12.18 -7.46 -26.81
N GLN A 302 -12.82 -6.40 -27.29
CA GLN A 302 -12.43 -5.72 -28.53
C GLN A 302 -11.14 -4.90 -28.35
N LEU A 303 -10.94 -4.32 -27.17
CA LEU A 303 -9.87 -3.36 -26.89
C LEU A 303 -8.59 -4.00 -26.34
N GLU A 304 -8.70 -5.12 -25.62
CA GLU A 304 -7.56 -5.81 -25.01
C GLU A 304 -7.01 -6.90 -25.92
N LEU A 305 -5.68 -6.95 -26.08
CA LEU A 305 -5.00 -7.85 -27.02
C LEU A 305 -4.86 -9.29 -26.52
N SER A 306 -5.04 -9.51 -25.21
CA SER A 306 -4.81 -10.79 -24.54
C SER A 306 -5.86 -11.07 -23.46
N PRO A 307 -6.06 -12.34 -23.06
CA PRO A 307 -6.87 -12.68 -21.89
C PRO A 307 -6.32 -12.02 -20.62
N ARG A 308 -7.20 -11.83 -19.62
CA ARG A 308 -6.77 -11.34 -18.30
C ARG A 308 -6.18 -12.45 -17.44
N GLU A 309 -6.55 -13.71 -17.70
CA GLU A 309 -6.15 -14.87 -16.89
C GLU A 309 -6.67 -14.70 -15.46
N VAL A 310 -5.82 -14.90 -14.45
CA VAL A 310 -6.19 -14.65 -13.05
C VAL A 310 -6.45 -13.17 -12.74
N TYR A 311 -5.86 -12.23 -13.50
CA TYR A 311 -6.06 -10.81 -13.26
C TYR A 311 -7.53 -10.42 -13.43
N CYS A 312 -8.07 -9.65 -12.48
CA CYS A 312 -9.51 -9.34 -12.40
C CYS A 312 -10.45 -10.55 -12.24
N GLY A 313 -9.92 -11.74 -11.95
CA GLY A 313 -10.68 -12.93 -11.57
C GLY A 313 -11.06 -12.94 -10.08
N ALA A 314 -10.85 -14.07 -9.40
CA ALA A 314 -11.04 -14.21 -7.96
C ALA A 314 -10.02 -15.18 -7.35
N ILE A 315 -9.38 -14.81 -6.23
CA ILE A 315 -8.52 -15.71 -5.44
C ILE A 315 -9.06 -15.77 -4.01
N GLY A 316 -9.16 -16.96 -3.44
CA GLY A 316 -9.71 -17.11 -2.10
C GLY A 316 -9.88 -18.54 -1.62
N TYR A 317 -10.64 -18.66 -0.54
CA TYR A 317 -10.94 -19.95 0.08
C TYR A 317 -12.36 -19.99 0.66
N ILE A 318 -12.82 -21.21 0.90
CA ILE A 318 -14.11 -21.57 1.49
C ILE A 318 -13.84 -22.55 2.65
N THR A 319 -14.49 -22.31 3.79
CA THR A 319 -14.37 -23.16 4.98
C THR A 319 -15.45 -24.25 5.02
N PRO A 320 -15.27 -25.30 5.85
CA PRO A 320 -16.29 -26.32 6.12
C PRO A 320 -17.65 -25.76 6.58
N GLU A 321 -17.65 -24.60 7.25
CA GLU A 321 -18.85 -23.90 7.72
C GLU A 321 -19.55 -23.11 6.61
N ARG A 322 -19.07 -23.21 5.36
CA ARG A 322 -19.52 -22.45 4.19
C ARG A 322 -19.27 -20.94 4.33
N ASP A 323 -18.31 -20.55 5.15
CA ASP A 323 -17.76 -19.19 5.14
C ASP A 323 -16.74 -19.08 4.00
N ALA A 324 -16.60 -17.89 3.42
CA ALA A 324 -15.74 -17.70 2.26
C ALA A 324 -15.22 -16.27 2.16
N VAL A 325 -14.02 -16.14 1.60
CA VAL A 325 -13.39 -14.84 1.35
C VAL A 325 -12.66 -14.93 0.03
N PHE A 326 -12.99 -14.03 -0.89
CA PHE A 326 -12.33 -13.91 -2.18
C PHE A 326 -11.91 -12.46 -2.39
N ASN A 327 -10.70 -12.25 -2.89
CA ASN A 327 -10.21 -10.96 -3.35
C ASN A 327 -10.49 -10.78 -4.86
N VAL A 328 -10.31 -9.56 -5.36
CA VAL A 328 -10.18 -9.30 -6.80
C VAL A 328 -8.68 -9.28 -7.12
N PRO A 329 -8.12 -10.19 -7.93
CA PRO A 329 -6.68 -10.24 -8.22
C PRO A 329 -6.26 -9.06 -9.12
N ILE A 330 -6.04 -7.92 -8.48
CA ILE A 330 -5.34 -6.76 -9.03
C ILE A 330 -4.01 -6.63 -8.30
N ARG A 331 -3.05 -5.88 -8.85
CA ARG A 331 -1.66 -5.85 -8.32
C ARG A 331 -1.11 -7.28 -8.15
N THR A 332 -1.30 -8.09 -9.18
CA THR A 332 -1.06 -9.53 -9.17
C THR A 332 -0.17 -9.91 -10.34
N VAL A 333 0.93 -10.62 -10.05
CA VAL A 333 1.78 -11.25 -11.06
C VAL A 333 1.41 -12.72 -11.14
N TRP A 334 1.36 -13.27 -12.35
CA TRP A 334 1.43 -14.71 -12.53
C TRP A 334 2.64 -15.08 -13.36
N ILE A 335 3.26 -16.21 -13.04
CA ILE A 335 4.50 -16.69 -13.64
C ILE A 335 4.22 -18.03 -14.29
N ASN A 336 4.54 -18.15 -15.57
CA ASN A 336 4.55 -19.41 -16.30
C ASN A 336 5.94 -20.05 -16.18
N HIS A 337 6.02 -21.22 -15.54
CA HIS A 337 7.29 -21.93 -15.33
C HIS A 337 7.77 -22.70 -16.58
N GLU A 338 6.92 -22.88 -17.59
CA GLU A 338 7.29 -23.59 -18.83
C GLU A 338 8.15 -22.73 -19.75
N ASN A 339 7.89 -21.41 -19.79
CA ASN A 339 8.61 -20.45 -20.62
C ASN A 339 9.30 -19.34 -19.82
N ASN A 340 9.24 -19.39 -18.48
CA ASN A 340 9.79 -18.38 -17.56
C ASN A 340 9.19 -16.97 -17.74
N GLU A 341 7.96 -16.86 -18.22
CA GLU A 341 7.29 -15.57 -18.42
C GLU A 341 6.57 -15.13 -17.14
N ALA A 342 6.82 -13.90 -16.68
CA ALA A 342 6.02 -13.22 -15.67
C ALA A 342 5.11 -12.19 -16.34
N VAL A 343 3.84 -12.19 -15.96
CA VAL A 343 2.81 -11.30 -16.53
C VAL A 343 2.10 -10.56 -15.42
N TYR A 344 1.96 -9.24 -15.59
CA TYR A 344 1.28 -8.34 -14.67
C TYR A 344 0.19 -7.55 -15.39
N GLY A 345 -1.03 -7.57 -14.85
CA GLY A 345 -2.13 -6.76 -15.36
C GLY A 345 -2.17 -5.38 -14.69
N THR A 346 -2.35 -4.33 -15.48
CA THR A 346 -2.51 -2.95 -14.98
C THR A 346 -3.46 -2.16 -15.86
N GLY A 347 -4.14 -1.17 -15.28
CA GLY A 347 -5.10 -0.31 -15.98
C GLY A 347 -6.04 0.39 -15.02
N GLY A 348 -7.15 0.93 -15.56
CA GLY A 348 -8.03 1.83 -14.84
C GLY A 348 -9.46 1.83 -15.36
N GLY A 349 -10.37 2.37 -14.56
CA GLY A 349 -11.77 2.55 -14.94
C GLY A 349 -11.91 3.84 -15.75
N ILE A 350 -12.03 3.73 -17.06
CA ILE A 350 -12.18 4.87 -17.96
C ILE A 350 -13.61 5.36 -17.89
N THR A 351 -13.78 6.63 -17.51
CA THR A 351 -15.06 7.36 -17.51
C THR A 351 -15.01 8.48 -18.55
N TRP A 352 -16.10 9.25 -18.66
CA TRP A 352 -16.16 10.41 -19.55
C TRP A 352 -15.06 11.44 -19.25
N ASP A 353 -14.76 11.68 -17.97
CA ASP A 353 -13.80 12.70 -17.51
C ASP A 353 -12.35 12.18 -17.49
N SER A 354 -12.10 10.94 -17.88
CA SER A 354 -10.74 10.38 -17.96
C SER A 354 -9.93 11.07 -19.06
N THR A 355 -8.66 11.38 -18.78
CA THR A 355 -7.69 11.88 -19.77
C THR A 355 -6.69 10.79 -20.11
N SER A 356 -6.29 10.69 -21.37
CA SER A 356 -5.39 9.63 -21.83
C SER A 356 -4.02 9.70 -21.14
N GLU A 357 -3.51 10.91 -20.93
CA GLU A 357 -2.27 11.17 -20.22
C GLU A 357 -2.37 10.73 -18.75
N GLY A 358 -3.42 11.13 -18.05
CA GLY A 358 -3.60 10.82 -16.63
C GLY A 358 -3.78 9.33 -16.37
N GLU A 359 -4.55 8.63 -17.22
CA GLU A 359 -4.76 7.19 -17.12
C GLU A 359 -3.48 6.40 -17.43
N TYR A 360 -2.66 6.88 -18.36
CA TYR A 360 -1.37 6.25 -18.65
C TYR A 360 -0.35 6.49 -17.52
N GLU A 361 -0.30 7.70 -16.94
CA GLU A 361 0.50 7.98 -15.74
C GLU A 361 0.07 7.12 -14.54
N GLU A 362 -1.23 6.91 -14.37
CA GLU A 362 -1.77 6.03 -13.33
C GLU A 362 -1.34 4.58 -13.54
N LEU A 363 -1.35 4.11 -14.78
CA LEU A 363 -0.86 2.78 -15.16
C LEU A 363 0.60 2.58 -14.76
N GLN A 364 1.47 3.53 -15.09
CA GLN A 364 2.89 3.52 -14.68
C GLN A 364 3.05 3.54 -13.17
N THR A 365 2.27 4.38 -12.50
CA THR A 365 2.31 4.51 -11.04
C THR A 365 1.92 3.20 -10.35
N LYS A 366 0.92 2.47 -10.87
CA LYS A 366 0.55 1.13 -10.38
C LYS A 366 1.62 0.07 -10.68
N ALA A 367 2.39 0.24 -11.76
CA ALA A 367 3.46 -0.67 -12.15
C ALA A 367 4.72 -0.54 -11.27
N LYS A 368 4.96 0.62 -10.64
CA LYS A 368 6.09 0.81 -9.70
C LYS A 368 6.16 -0.21 -8.58
N LEU A 369 5.02 -0.81 -8.22
CA LEU A 369 4.94 -1.92 -7.28
C LEU A 369 5.93 -3.07 -7.61
N LEU A 370 6.17 -3.31 -8.90
CA LEU A 370 7.01 -4.41 -9.40
C LEU A 370 8.50 -4.21 -9.12
N THR A 371 8.96 -2.95 -9.07
CA THR A 371 10.39 -2.60 -9.03
C THR A 371 10.81 -1.84 -7.77
N GLU A 372 9.88 -1.20 -7.07
CA GLU A 372 10.18 -0.56 -5.79
C GLU A 372 10.78 -1.57 -4.81
N LYS A 373 11.77 -1.15 -4.03
CA LYS A 373 12.27 -1.91 -2.89
C LYS A 373 12.04 -1.07 -1.65
N ARG A 374 10.94 -1.31 -0.95
CA ARG A 374 10.71 -0.63 0.33
C ARG A 374 11.50 -1.34 1.40
N GLY A 375 12.58 -0.71 1.85
CA GLY A 375 13.31 -1.16 3.03
C GLY A 375 12.39 -1.13 4.27
N SER A 376 12.52 -2.12 5.14
CA SER A 376 11.95 -2.06 6.47
C SER A 376 12.62 -0.94 7.28
N PHE A 377 11.85 -0.17 8.02
CA PHE A 377 12.37 0.87 8.92
C PHE A 377 11.62 0.86 10.24
N GLU A 378 12.22 1.52 11.23
CA GLU A 378 11.65 1.75 12.54
C GLU A 378 11.45 3.25 12.75
N LEU A 379 10.48 3.61 13.59
CA LEU A 379 10.39 4.99 14.06
C LEU A 379 11.48 5.24 15.09
N LEU A 380 12.11 6.41 14.98
CA LEU A 380 13.32 6.72 15.73
C LEU A 380 13.11 8.00 16.53
N GLU A 381 13.46 7.95 17.81
CA GLU A 381 13.62 9.13 18.64
C GLU A 381 15.05 9.31 19.14
N SER A 382 15.43 10.57 19.38
CA SER A 382 16.69 10.91 20.04
C SER A 382 16.42 11.96 21.07
N MET A 383 16.48 11.57 22.33
CA MET A 383 16.02 12.37 23.47
C MET A 383 17.20 12.74 24.36
N LEU A 384 17.18 13.95 24.90
CA LEU A 384 18.03 14.30 26.04
C LEU A 384 17.41 13.68 27.31
N LEU A 385 18.21 12.91 28.03
CA LEU A 385 17.98 12.59 29.43
C LEU A 385 18.95 13.45 30.25
N ASP A 386 18.41 14.34 31.08
CA ASP A 386 19.17 15.27 31.92
C ASP A 386 18.80 14.99 33.38
N ASP A 387 19.74 14.40 34.14
CA ASP A 387 19.55 14.03 35.55
C ASP A 387 18.24 13.26 35.81
N GLY A 388 18.00 12.23 34.98
CA GLY A 388 16.81 11.37 35.07
C GLY A 388 15.53 11.98 34.48
N PHE A 389 15.58 13.19 33.93
CA PHE A 389 14.43 13.89 33.36
C PHE A 389 14.53 14.03 31.82
N TYR A 390 13.38 14.00 31.14
CA TYR A 390 13.26 14.19 29.69
C TYR A 390 12.61 15.56 29.39
N PRO A 391 13.39 16.62 29.10
CA PRO A 391 12.84 17.99 28.98
C PRO A 391 11.78 18.16 27.90
N LEU A 392 11.87 17.39 26.82
CA LEU A 392 10.98 17.47 25.65
C LEU A 392 10.04 16.26 25.54
N TYR A 393 9.79 15.54 26.64
CA TYR A 393 9.02 14.28 26.63
C TYR A 393 7.71 14.38 25.83
N SER A 394 6.87 15.37 26.13
CA SER A 394 5.57 15.54 25.46
C SER A 394 5.68 15.81 23.95
N PHE A 395 6.72 16.50 23.51
CA PHE A 395 6.98 16.76 22.09
C PHE A 395 7.46 15.48 21.38
N HIS A 396 8.34 14.71 21.99
CA HIS A 396 8.79 13.42 21.45
C HIS A 396 7.62 12.44 21.32
N VAL A 397 6.78 12.32 22.34
CA VAL A 397 5.59 11.46 22.30
C VAL A 397 4.62 11.91 21.21
N ARG A 398 4.30 13.21 21.11
CA ARG A 398 3.45 13.75 20.03
C ARG A 398 3.99 13.41 18.64
N ARG A 399 5.29 13.61 18.40
CA ARG A 399 5.90 13.32 17.09
C ARG A 399 5.89 11.83 16.76
N LEU A 400 6.20 10.99 17.75
CA LEU A 400 6.18 9.54 17.60
C LEU A 400 4.76 9.06 17.27
N GLN A 401 3.74 9.57 17.99
CA GLN A 401 2.33 9.26 17.72
C GLN A 401 1.90 9.67 16.31
N LYS A 402 2.23 10.90 15.88
CA LYS A 402 1.92 11.37 14.51
C LYS A 402 2.55 10.47 13.44
N SER A 403 3.80 10.06 13.65
CA SER A 403 4.51 9.19 12.71
C SER A 403 3.99 7.75 12.74
N ALA A 404 3.66 7.24 13.91
CA ALA A 404 3.08 5.91 14.08
C ALA A 404 1.70 5.83 13.40
N TYR A 405 0.87 6.85 13.59
CA TYR A 405 -0.40 6.98 12.88
C TYR A 405 -0.22 7.04 11.36
N TYR A 406 0.69 7.89 10.87
CA TYR A 406 0.93 8.08 9.44
C TYR A 406 1.40 6.79 8.73
N PHE A 407 2.31 6.03 9.35
CA PHE A 407 2.85 4.79 8.77
C PHE A 407 2.12 3.52 9.22
N GLY A 408 1.09 3.61 10.07
CA GLY A 408 0.37 2.45 10.60
C GLY A 408 1.22 1.56 11.51
N PHE A 409 2.08 2.14 12.36
CA PHE A 409 2.81 1.42 13.40
C PHE A 409 1.93 1.25 14.63
N GLU A 410 1.98 0.08 15.25
CA GLU A 410 1.36 -0.13 16.55
C GLU A 410 2.16 0.63 17.63
N LEU A 411 1.47 1.38 18.49
CA LEU A 411 2.12 2.12 19.58
C LEU A 411 1.31 1.99 20.87
N ASP A 412 1.87 1.24 21.83
CA ASP A 412 1.38 1.23 23.20
C ASP A 412 2.11 2.30 24.03
N LEU A 413 1.37 3.33 24.42
CA LEU A 413 1.88 4.44 25.23
C LEU A 413 2.29 4.02 26.64
N ASN A 414 1.68 2.98 27.20
CA ASN A 414 2.05 2.47 28.52
C ASN A 414 3.43 1.80 28.45
N ASN A 415 3.63 0.92 27.46
CA ASN A 415 4.93 0.28 27.21
C ASN A 415 6.03 1.32 26.92
N LEU A 416 5.73 2.33 26.10
CA LEU A 416 6.65 3.45 25.84
C LEU A 416 7.09 4.14 27.14
N THR A 417 6.12 4.47 27.99
CA THR A 417 6.34 5.18 29.24
C THR A 417 7.15 4.34 30.23
N GLU A 418 6.83 3.06 30.36
CA GLU A 418 7.56 2.13 31.21
C GLU A 418 9.01 1.95 30.74
N THR A 419 9.22 1.77 29.43
CA THR A 419 10.55 1.65 28.83
C THR A 419 11.42 2.88 29.14
N LEU A 420 10.90 4.09 28.91
CA LEU A 420 11.63 5.33 29.19
C LEU A 420 11.87 5.54 30.70
N ARG A 421 10.93 5.13 31.55
CA ARG A 421 11.12 5.16 33.02
C ARG A 421 12.24 4.23 33.47
N ASN A 422 12.35 3.04 32.87
CA ASN A 422 13.43 2.10 33.21
C ASN A 422 14.79 2.70 32.85
N VAL A 423 14.90 3.37 31.70
CA VAL A 423 16.12 4.09 31.30
C VAL A 423 16.44 5.22 32.27
N SER A 424 15.46 6.04 32.69
CA SER A 424 15.73 7.14 33.62
C SER A 424 16.16 6.68 35.02
N VAL A 425 15.63 5.54 35.50
CA VAL A 425 16.06 4.92 36.75
C VAL A 425 17.49 4.37 36.63
N GLN A 426 17.84 3.80 35.48
CA GLN A 426 19.19 3.26 35.24
C GLN A 426 20.25 4.36 35.09
N TYR A 427 19.88 5.51 34.53
CA TYR A 427 20.77 6.65 34.27
C TYR A 427 20.26 7.93 34.96
N PRO A 428 20.30 8.01 36.30
CA PRO A 428 19.67 9.09 37.06
C PRO A 428 20.47 10.40 37.10
N VAL A 429 21.71 10.39 36.63
CA VAL A 429 22.64 11.53 36.72
C VAL A 429 23.42 11.71 35.42
N ASN A 430 23.85 12.94 35.16
CA ASN A 430 24.50 13.40 33.95
C ASN A 430 23.56 13.46 32.74
N LYS A 431 24.10 14.00 31.64
CA LYS A 431 23.41 14.09 30.36
C LYS A 431 23.67 12.88 29.48
N TRP A 432 22.60 12.27 29.00
CA TRP A 432 22.63 11.12 28.10
C TRP A 432 21.80 11.41 26.86
N LYS A 433 22.27 10.91 25.72
CA LYS A 433 21.47 10.80 24.50
C LYS A 433 20.78 9.44 24.51
N ILE A 434 19.46 9.44 24.60
CA ILE A 434 18.66 8.22 24.50
C ILE A 434 18.22 8.03 23.06
N ARG A 435 18.60 6.90 22.45
CA ARG A 435 18.09 6.44 21.16
C ARG A 435 16.93 5.50 21.43
N LEU A 436 15.74 5.85 20.95
CA LEU A 436 14.55 5.01 21.09
C LEU A 436 14.08 4.55 19.71
N LEU A 437 13.75 3.27 19.59
CA LEU A 437 13.25 2.64 18.37
C LEU A 437 11.88 2.02 18.63
N LEU A 438 11.00 2.15 17.65
CA LEU A 438 9.69 1.52 17.61
C LEU A 438 9.56 0.73 16.31
N SER A 439 9.42 -0.59 16.42
CA SER A 439 9.13 -1.48 15.30
C SER A 439 7.66 -1.36 14.88
N LYS A 440 7.35 -1.85 13.68
CA LYS A 440 6.00 -1.78 13.12
C LYS A 440 4.97 -2.56 13.95
N GLU A 441 5.41 -3.66 14.53
CA GLU A 441 4.66 -4.57 15.41
C GLU A 441 4.56 -4.05 16.85
N GLY A 442 5.02 -2.83 17.13
CA GLY A 442 4.89 -2.22 18.45
C GLY A 442 6.01 -2.55 19.43
N ASN A 443 7.10 -3.19 19.00
CA ASN A 443 8.25 -3.44 19.87
C ASN A 443 9.02 -2.14 20.11
N ILE A 444 9.28 -1.80 21.38
CA ILE A 444 9.99 -0.58 21.77
C ILE A 444 11.34 -0.96 22.39
N THR A 445 12.41 -0.35 21.90
CA THR A 445 13.76 -0.48 22.49
C THR A 445 14.36 0.89 22.75
N ALA A 446 15.20 1.00 23.78
CA ALA A 446 15.87 2.24 24.14
C ALA A 446 17.30 1.99 24.58
N GLU A 447 18.24 2.78 24.03
CA GLU A 447 19.67 2.71 24.32
C GLU A 447 20.17 4.07 24.80
N ALA A 448 21.01 4.09 25.84
CA ALA A 448 21.61 5.29 26.39
C ALA A 448 23.07 5.43 25.97
N HIS A 449 23.44 6.60 25.44
CA HIS A 449 24.81 6.94 25.10
C HIS A 449 25.26 8.19 25.86
N PRO A 450 26.49 8.23 26.41
CA PRO A 450 27.02 9.43 27.06
C PRO A 450 26.99 10.63 26.10
N LEU A 451 26.55 11.80 26.58
CA LEU A 451 26.54 13.02 25.77
C LEU A 451 27.86 13.78 25.95
N THR A 452 28.66 13.85 24.89
CA THR A 452 29.88 14.67 24.86
C THR A 452 29.54 16.13 24.53
N MET A 453 30.13 17.08 25.27
CA MET A 453 30.06 18.50 24.94
C MET A 453 30.83 18.80 23.65
N MET A 454 30.32 19.73 22.85
CA MET A 454 30.97 20.17 21.61
C MET A 454 31.49 21.59 21.80
N ASN A 455 32.66 21.88 21.22
CA ASN A 455 33.18 23.24 21.16
C ASN A 455 32.42 23.99 20.06
N GLU A 456 32.01 25.22 20.38
CA GLU A 456 31.34 26.11 19.44
C GLU A 456 32.30 27.19 18.93
N PRO A 457 32.15 27.67 17.68
CA PRO A 457 31.17 27.22 16.68
C PRO A 457 31.53 25.86 16.07
N VAL A 458 30.51 25.08 15.71
CA VAL A 458 30.69 23.82 14.98
C VAL A 458 30.82 24.09 13.48
N LEU A 459 31.64 23.28 12.80
CA LEU A 459 31.79 23.35 11.34
C LEU A 459 30.70 22.53 10.66
N CYS A 460 30.00 23.12 9.70
CA CYS A 460 29.03 22.42 8.86
C CYS A 460 29.30 22.78 7.39
N SER A 461 28.95 21.93 6.45
CA SER A 461 29.00 22.27 5.02
C SER A 461 27.60 22.48 4.45
N VAL A 462 27.51 22.95 3.22
CA VAL A 462 26.25 23.00 2.44
C VAL A 462 26.22 21.85 1.43
N SER A 463 25.05 21.23 1.27
CA SER A 463 24.86 20.13 0.32
C SER A 463 25.16 20.57 -1.12
N THR A 464 25.85 19.73 -1.88
CA THR A 464 26.21 20.00 -3.29
C THR A 464 25.03 19.87 -4.25
N SER A 465 23.97 19.20 -3.82
CA SER A 465 22.78 18.90 -4.62
C SER A 465 21.53 18.96 -3.76
N SER A 466 20.39 19.29 -4.39
CA SER A 466 19.12 19.40 -3.70
C SER A 466 18.62 18.06 -3.15
N ILE A 467 17.74 18.14 -2.16
CA ILE A 467 16.87 17.04 -1.73
C ILE A 467 15.52 17.14 -2.46
N ASN A 468 14.79 16.03 -2.52
CA ASN A 468 13.43 16.00 -3.02
C ASN A 468 12.45 16.26 -1.87
N SER A 469 11.81 17.43 -1.86
CA SER A 469 10.86 17.81 -0.81
C SER A 469 9.61 16.93 -0.76
N GLU A 470 9.33 16.10 -1.78
CA GLU A 470 8.25 15.11 -1.79
C GLU A 470 8.60 13.81 -1.03
N ASN A 471 9.84 13.64 -0.54
CA ASN A 471 10.21 12.46 0.23
C ASN A 471 9.61 12.50 1.65
N PRO A 472 8.67 11.59 2.01
CA PRO A 472 8.03 11.59 3.33
C PRO A 472 9.01 11.36 4.49
N PHE A 473 10.17 10.70 4.26
CA PHE A 473 11.17 10.45 5.29
C PHE A 473 11.89 11.72 5.78
N LEU A 474 11.70 12.87 5.12
CA LEU A 474 12.16 14.16 5.63
C LEU A 474 11.27 14.67 6.77
N TYR A 475 9.99 14.29 6.79
CA TYR A 475 8.98 14.82 7.72
C TYR A 475 8.77 13.92 8.95
N HIS A 476 9.33 12.72 8.91
CA HIS A 476 9.21 11.71 9.94
C HIS A 476 10.57 11.20 10.37
N LYS A 477 10.77 11.08 11.68
CA LYS A 477 12.04 10.61 12.22
C LYS A 477 12.08 9.08 12.23
N THR A 478 12.78 8.50 11.27
CA THR A 478 12.89 7.04 11.11
C THR A 478 14.34 6.57 11.07
N THR A 479 14.54 5.26 11.01
CA THR A 479 15.84 4.66 10.69
C THR A 479 16.17 4.70 9.19
N ASN A 480 15.18 4.92 8.31
CA ASN A 480 15.43 5.23 6.91
C ASN A 480 15.98 6.66 6.80
N ARG A 481 17.31 6.75 6.71
CA ARG A 481 18.06 8.02 6.70
C ARG A 481 19.03 8.10 5.52
N GLU A 482 18.77 7.37 4.44
CA GLU A 482 19.65 7.29 3.26
C GLU A 482 20.02 8.68 2.75
N VAL A 483 19.03 9.56 2.54
CA VAL A 483 19.27 10.96 2.13
C VAL A 483 20.27 11.66 3.06
N TYR A 484 20.12 11.54 4.38
CA TYR A 484 21.03 12.20 5.32
C TYR A 484 22.43 11.57 5.34
N VAL A 485 22.52 10.24 5.18
CA VAL A 485 23.78 9.50 5.15
C VAL A 485 24.56 9.84 3.88
N ASP A 486 23.90 9.85 2.72
CA ASP A 486 24.50 10.16 1.44
C ASP A 486 25.07 11.58 1.42
N LYS A 487 24.27 12.57 1.87
CA LYS A 487 24.75 13.95 1.96
C LYS A 487 25.91 14.10 2.95
N MET A 488 25.91 13.36 4.04
CA MET A 488 27.03 13.36 5.00
C MET A 488 28.29 12.72 4.40
N ASN A 489 28.16 11.67 3.60
CA ASN A 489 29.30 11.02 2.93
C ASN A 489 29.95 11.93 1.87
N GLU A 490 29.20 12.86 1.30
CA GLU A 490 29.70 13.89 0.38
C GLU A 490 30.35 15.09 1.10
N ALA A 491 30.24 15.17 2.43
CA ALA A 491 30.70 16.33 3.19
C ALA A 491 32.25 16.41 3.25
N PRO A 492 32.83 17.63 3.28
CA PRO A 492 34.24 17.82 3.55
C PRO A 492 34.65 17.22 4.90
N GLU A 493 35.90 16.75 4.99
CA GLU A 493 36.47 16.24 6.24
C GLU A 493 36.39 17.29 7.35
N GLY A 494 35.87 16.89 8.52
CA GLY A 494 35.71 17.78 9.68
C GLY A 494 34.36 18.50 9.77
N ALA A 495 33.50 18.41 8.75
CA ALA A 495 32.12 18.86 8.87
C ALA A 495 31.36 17.97 9.89
N LEU A 496 30.65 18.59 10.82
CA LEU A 496 29.79 17.91 11.79
C LEU A 496 28.45 17.52 11.17
N SER A 497 27.93 18.36 10.27
CA SER A 497 26.63 18.20 9.62
C SER A 497 26.60 18.95 8.29
N VAL A 498 25.60 18.64 7.48
CA VAL A 498 25.41 19.24 6.15
C VAL A 498 24.08 19.96 6.13
N LEU A 499 24.07 21.24 5.73
CA LEU A 499 22.87 22.02 5.47
C LEU A 499 22.26 21.59 4.15
N LEU A 500 21.00 21.20 4.19
CA LEU A 500 20.23 20.70 3.05
C LEU A 500 19.38 21.83 2.44
N TRP A 501 19.09 21.70 1.14
CA TRP A 501 18.21 22.61 0.39
C TRP A 501 17.39 21.82 -0.63
N ASN A 502 16.21 22.30 -0.99
CA ASN A 502 15.25 21.59 -1.84
C ASN A 502 15.28 22.02 -3.32
N GLU A 503 14.44 21.42 -4.16
CA GLU A 503 14.36 21.73 -5.60
C GLU A 503 13.93 23.17 -5.96
N LYS A 504 13.57 24.00 -4.97
CA LYS A 504 13.18 25.42 -5.11
C LYS A 504 14.25 26.39 -4.60
N ASP A 505 15.45 25.89 -4.29
CA ASP A 505 16.55 26.61 -3.64
C ASP A 505 16.23 27.11 -2.22
N GLU A 506 15.25 26.49 -1.56
CA GLU A 506 14.93 26.82 -0.16
C GLU A 506 15.83 25.99 0.77
N ALA A 507 16.44 26.66 1.75
CA ALA A 507 17.14 25.99 2.84
C ALA A 507 16.15 25.20 3.70
N THR A 508 16.59 24.05 4.21
CA THR A 508 15.72 23.12 4.95
C THR A 508 16.23 22.89 6.38
N GLU A 509 17.03 21.86 6.59
CA GLU A 509 17.65 21.53 7.87
C GLU A 509 19.07 21.02 7.70
N PHE A 510 19.79 20.92 8.81
CA PHE A 510 21.04 20.17 8.89
C PHE A 510 20.76 18.67 9.06
N THR A 511 21.69 17.81 8.65
CA THR A 511 21.53 16.35 8.77
C THR A 511 21.27 15.82 10.20
N ILE A 512 21.55 16.63 11.24
CA ILE A 512 21.30 16.28 12.65
C ILE A 512 20.53 17.37 13.45
N GLY A 513 19.93 18.38 12.80
CA GLY A 513 19.19 19.43 13.50
C GLY A 513 18.56 20.46 12.57
N ASN A 514 17.63 21.27 13.07
CA ASN A 514 16.97 22.29 12.24
C ASN A 514 17.84 23.54 12.09
N LEU A 515 17.72 24.21 10.94
CA LEU A 515 18.34 25.51 10.67
C LEU A 515 17.59 26.60 11.44
N VAL A 516 18.35 27.50 12.07
CA VAL A 516 17.88 28.82 12.49
C VAL A 516 18.89 29.86 12.01
N VAL A 517 18.40 30.95 11.43
CA VAL A 517 19.19 32.13 11.07
C VAL A 517 18.74 33.32 11.89
N GLU A 518 19.67 34.21 12.22
CA GLU A 518 19.36 35.52 12.79
C GLU A 518 19.32 36.57 11.67
N LYS A 519 18.18 37.26 11.56
CA LYS A 519 17.93 38.30 10.55
C LYS A 519 17.21 39.47 11.21
N GLU A 520 17.80 40.66 11.15
CA GLU A 520 17.22 41.89 11.72
C GLU A 520 16.92 41.76 13.23
N GLY A 521 17.76 41.01 13.95
CA GLY A 521 17.59 40.72 15.38
C GLY A 521 16.48 39.73 15.72
N GLU A 522 15.90 39.03 14.74
CA GLU A 522 14.93 37.96 14.95
C GLU A 522 15.49 36.59 14.55
N TYR A 523 15.07 35.53 15.25
CA TYR A 523 15.43 34.16 14.91
C TYR A 523 14.37 33.51 14.02
N VAL A 524 14.79 33.06 12.85
CA VAL A 524 13.92 32.55 11.78
C VAL A 524 14.35 31.14 11.41
N THR A 525 13.38 30.26 11.15
CA THR A 525 13.61 28.86 10.73
C THR A 525 12.76 28.53 9.50
N PRO A 526 13.24 27.71 8.54
CA PRO A 526 12.44 27.34 7.38
C PRO A 526 11.17 26.60 7.80
N PRO A 527 10.02 26.79 7.13
CA PRO A 527 8.80 26.06 7.45
C PRO A 527 8.93 24.59 7.08
N VAL A 528 8.13 23.73 7.72
CA VAL A 528 8.12 22.28 7.44
C VAL A 528 7.84 21.99 5.95
N SER A 529 7.03 22.83 5.28
CA SER A 529 6.72 22.72 3.86
C SER A 529 7.93 22.78 2.92
N SER A 530 9.08 23.27 3.38
CA SER A 530 10.33 23.27 2.62
C SER A 530 11.04 21.90 2.60
N GLY A 531 10.56 20.90 3.35
CA GLY A 531 11.12 19.55 3.33
C GLY A 531 12.11 19.28 4.47
N LEU A 532 11.64 19.42 5.71
CA LEU A 532 12.45 19.17 6.91
C LEU A 532 11.64 18.51 8.02
N LEU A 533 12.35 17.89 8.95
CA LEU A 533 11.74 17.28 10.12
C LEU A 533 11.26 18.36 11.09
N ALA A 534 10.00 18.29 11.53
CA ALA A 534 9.50 19.07 12.64
C ALA A 534 10.23 18.66 13.95
N GLY A 535 11.36 19.31 14.25
CA GLY A 535 12.17 19.02 15.42
C GLY A 535 11.42 19.36 16.70
N THR A 536 11.52 18.49 17.72
CA THR A 536 10.83 18.71 19.01
C THR A 536 11.26 20.00 19.71
N PHE A 537 12.55 20.34 19.64
CA PHE A 537 13.04 21.60 20.21
C PHE A 537 12.64 22.81 19.38
N ARG A 538 12.65 22.69 18.05
CA ARG A 538 12.12 23.71 17.13
C ARG A 538 10.64 24.00 17.42
N GLU A 539 9.82 22.96 17.56
CA GLU A 539 8.39 23.06 17.88
C GLU A 539 8.18 23.77 19.23
N GLN A 540 8.94 23.41 20.27
CA GLN A 540 8.89 24.11 21.55
C GLN A 540 9.22 25.61 21.42
N LEU A 541 10.27 25.96 20.68
CA LEU A 541 10.68 27.36 20.50
C LEU A 541 9.65 28.17 19.71
N LEU A 542 9.01 27.55 18.70
CA LEU A 542 7.89 28.14 17.96
C LEU A 542 6.66 28.35 18.87
N GLU A 543 6.27 27.34 19.65
CA GLU A 543 5.15 27.44 20.61
C GLU A 543 5.41 28.56 21.66
N ASN A 544 6.67 28.80 22.02
CA ASN A 544 7.08 29.87 22.93
C ASN A 544 7.27 31.25 22.27
N GLY A 545 7.12 31.36 20.95
CA GLY A 545 7.32 32.62 20.21
C GLY A 545 8.77 33.09 20.13
N LEU A 546 9.74 32.18 20.33
CA LEU A 546 11.18 32.46 20.23
C LEU A 546 11.73 32.27 18.81
N LEU A 547 10.99 31.57 17.94
CA LEU A 547 11.29 31.42 16.53
C LEU A 547 10.10 31.90 15.70
N LYS A 548 10.37 32.31 14.46
CA LYS A 548 9.35 32.51 13.41
C LYS A 548 9.63 31.59 12.23
N GLU A 549 8.58 31.08 11.60
CA GLU A 549 8.71 30.34 10.34
C GLU A 549 8.69 31.32 9.16
N GLU A 550 9.71 31.24 8.30
CA GLU A 550 9.79 31.97 7.04
C GLU A 550 10.57 31.13 6.04
N VAL A 551 10.19 31.16 4.75
CA VAL A 551 10.98 30.49 3.71
C VAL A 551 12.31 31.23 3.59
N ILE A 552 13.41 30.50 3.77
CA ILE A 552 14.77 31.04 3.66
C ILE A 552 15.39 30.42 2.42
N ARG A 553 15.88 31.25 1.49
CA ARG A 553 16.62 30.76 0.33
C ARG A 553 18.07 30.45 0.71
N ILE A 554 18.69 29.52 0.00
CA ILE A 554 20.04 29.03 0.36
C ILE A 554 21.12 30.12 0.27
N ASP A 555 20.94 31.11 -0.61
CA ASP A 555 21.80 32.29 -0.73
C ASP A 555 21.66 33.24 0.47
N GLU A 556 20.44 33.44 0.97
CA GLU A 556 20.16 34.27 2.15
C GLU A 556 20.81 33.73 3.43
N VAL A 557 21.07 32.42 3.51
CA VAL A 557 21.76 31.82 4.66
C VAL A 557 23.16 32.41 4.84
N TYR A 558 23.86 32.73 3.75
CA TYR A 558 25.20 33.32 3.81
C TYR A 558 25.19 34.79 4.22
N GLU A 559 24.04 35.45 4.13
CA GLU A 559 23.85 36.87 4.49
C GLU A 559 23.36 37.05 5.94
N ALA A 560 23.00 35.95 6.62
CA ALA A 560 22.50 35.96 7.99
C ALA A 560 23.54 36.49 9.00
N GLU A 561 23.07 37.20 10.03
CA GLU A 561 23.92 37.73 11.11
C GLU A 561 24.59 36.59 11.91
N SER A 562 23.85 35.51 12.09
CA SER A 562 24.36 34.27 12.69
C SER A 562 23.56 33.06 12.21
N ILE A 563 24.24 31.91 12.14
CA ILE A 563 23.66 30.63 11.73
C ILE A 563 23.73 29.68 12.91
N TRP A 564 22.62 29.01 13.20
CA TRP A 564 22.48 28.06 14.29
C TRP A 564 21.90 26.74 13.80
N MET A 565 22.35 25.66 14.42
CA MET A 565 21.73 24.36 14.33
C MET A 565 21.08 24.05 15.68
N ILE A 566 19.80 23.70 15.67
CA ILE A 566 19.05 23.36 16.88
C ILE A 566 18.58 21.90 16.88
N ASN A 567 18.67 21.21 18.01
CA ASN A 567 18.03 19.90 18.18
C ASN A 567 17.69 19.60 19.64
N GLY A 568 16.80 18.62 19.87
CA GLY A 568 16.34 18.24 21.21
C GLY A 568 17.35 17.54 22.11
N VAL A 569 18.57 17.26 21.63
CA VAL A 569 19.63 16.64 22.45
C VAL A 569 20.63 17.68 22.93
N ARG A 570 21.00 18.64 22.08
CA ARG A 570 22.09 19.59 22.31
C ARG A 570 21.64 21.04 22.43
N GLY A 571 20.36 21.33 22.18
CA GLY A 571 19.85 22.69 22.22
C GLY A 571 20.36 23.49 21.02
N TRP A 572 20.87 24.69 21.28
CA TRP A 572 21.45 25.59 20.29
C TRP A 572 22.94 25.31 20.09
N LEU A 573 23.39 25.30 18.84
CA LEU A 573 24.81 25.21 18.46
C LEU A 573 25.10 26.26 17.40
N ARG A 574 26.07 27.14 17.65
CA ARG A 574 26.50 28.11 16.64
C ARG A 574 27.24 27.42 15.50
N VAL A 575 26.92 27.76 14.26
CA VAL A 575 27.47 27.12 13.05
C VAL A 575 28.37 28.08 12.28
N ASN A 576 29.50 27.57 11.80
CA ASN A 576 30.27 28.15 10.71
C ASN A 576 30.15 27.25 9.48
N LEU A 577 29.71 27.81 8.34
CA LEU A 577 29.65 27.10 7.07
C LEU A 577 31.03 27.08 6.39
N ILE A 578 31.46 25.91 5.91
CA ILE A 578 32.73 25.67 5.20
C ILE A 578 32.55 25.23 3.75
#